data_AF-A0A060Z573-F1
#
_entry.id   AF-A0A060Z573-F1
#
_cell.length_a   1.000
_cell.length_b   1.000
_cell.length_c   1.000
_cell.angle_alpha   90.00
_cell.angle_beta   90.00
_cell.angle_gamma   90.00
#
_symmetry.space_group_name_H-M   'P 1'
#
loop_
_entity.id
_entity.type
_entity.pdbx_description
1 polymer ?
#
loop_
_entity_poly.entity_id
_entity_poly.type
_entity_poly.pdbx_seq_one_letter_code
_entity_poly.pdbx_strand_id
1 'polypeptide(L)'
;MGISGSDVSKQAADMILLDDNFASIVTGVEEGRLIFDNLKKSIAYTLTSNIPEITPFLLFIIVNIPLPLGTITILCIDLGTDMVPAISLAYEAAESDIMKRQPRNPTRDKLVNERLISIAYGQIGMIQALGGFFSYFVILAENGFLPSILVGIRLNWDDRACNDLEDSYGQQWTYEQRKIVEFTCHTAFFVSIVVVQWADVIVCKTRRNSVFQQGMKNKILIFGLFEETALAAFLSYTPGMDVALRMFPLKPSWWFCAVPYSVLIFVYDEIRKLLIRRNPGGWVERETYY
;
A
#
# COMPACT_ATOMS: atom_id res chain seq x y z
N MET A 1 -30.13 9.79 -27.15
CA MET A 1 -29.87 11.04 -27.90
C MET A 1 -30.48 12.19 -27.13
N GLY A 2 -29.70 13.21 -26.84
CA GLY A 2 -30.08 14.36 -26.05
C GLY A 2 -30.98 15.33 -26.80
N ILE A 3 -30.81 15.45 -28.13
CA ILE A 3 -31.60 16.35 -28.97
C ILE A 3 -32.76 15.58 -29.61
N SER A 4 -32.45 14.54 -30.40
CA SER A 4 -33.44 13.80 -31.19
C SER A 4 -34.26 12.76 -30.40
N GLY A 5 -33.87 12.40 -29.17
CA GLY A 5 -34.56 11.41 -28.36
C GLY A 5 -35.86 11.94 -27.74
N SER A 6 -36.88 11.08 -27.61
CA SER A 6 -38.08 11.40 -26.83
C SER A 6 -37.76 11.46 -25.33
N ASP A 7 -38.53 12.22 -24.55
CA ASP A 7 -38.28 12.35 -23.11
C ASP A 7 -38.41 11.02 -22.37
N VAL A 8 -39.33 10.16 -22.82
CA VAL A 8 -39.46 8.79 -22.29
C VAL A 8 -38.18 7.99 -22.53
N SER A 9 -37.58 8.08 -23.72
CA SER A 9 -36.32 7.38 -24.02
C SER A 9 -35.13 7.93 -23.24
N LYS A 10 -35.11 9.25 -22.96
CA LYS A 10 -34.07 9.89 -22.14
C LYS A 10 -34.16 9.46 -20.68
N GLN A 11 -35.38 9.34 -20.14
CA GLN A 11 -35.61 8.90 -18.75
C GLN A 11 -35.35 7.40 -18.55
N ALA A 12 -35.53 6.57 -19.59
CA ALA A 12 -35.30 5.14 -19.51
C ALA A 12 -33.83 4.71 -19.76
N ALA A 13 -32.96 5.62 -20.18
CA ALA A 13 -31.57 5.31 -20.54
C ALA A 13 -30.59 5.62 -19.39
N ASP A 14 -29.56 4.78 -19.25
CA ASP A 14 -28.49 4.97 -18.25
C ASP A 14 -27.44 6.01 -18.66
N MET A 15 -27.38 6.35 -19.95
CA MET A 15 -26.44 7.32 -20.50
C MET A 15 -27.07 8.12 -21.65
N ILE A 16 -26.90 9.44 -21.64
CA ILE A 16 -27.47 10.36 -22.63
C ILE A 16 -26.34 11.06 -23.39
N LEU A 17 -26.36 10.97 -24.73
CA LEU A 17 -25.45 11.71 -25.61
C LEU A 17 -26.02 13.11 -25.85
N LEU A 18 -25.50 14.13 -25.17
CA LEU A 18 -26.05 15.49 -25.21
C LEU A 18 -25.93 16.15 -26.58
N ASP A 19 -24.88 15.83 -27.33
CA ASP A 19 -24.53 16.38 -28.64
C ASP A 19 -25.00 15.52 -29.82
N ASP A 20 -25.73 14.43 -29.55
CA ASP A 20 -26.16 13.45 -30.56
C ASP A 20 -25.00 12.87 -31.40
N ASN A 21 -23.78 12.89 -30.87
CA ASN A 21 -22.61 12.33 -31.55
C ASN A 21 -22.44 10.83 -31.23
N PHE A 22 -22.68 9.97 -32.22
CA PHE A 22 -22.56 8.53 -32.04
C PHE A 22 -21.11 8.05 -31.79
N ALA A 23 -20.10 8.85 -32.18
CA ALA A 23 -18.70 8.53 -31.90
C ALA A 23 -18.40 8.44 -30.40
N SER A 24 -19.17 9.13 -29.56
CA SER A 24 -19.08 9.06 -28.09
C SER A 24 -19.28 7.66 -27.53
N ILE A 25 -19.95 6.75 -28.26
CA ILE A 25 -20.04 5.34 -27.86
C ILE A 25 -18.69 4.64 -27.96
N VAL A 26 -17.90 4.93 -29.01
CA VAL A 26 -16.55 4.37 -29.18
C VAL A 26 -15.65 4.86 -28.05
N THR A 27 -15.69 6.15 -27.75
CA THR A 27 -14.99 6.75 -26.61
C THR A 27 -15.43 6.14 -25.29
N GLY A 28 -16.74 5.95 -25.08
CA GLY A 28 -17.27 5.32 -23.86
C GLY A 28 -16.79 3.88 -23.67
N VAL A 29 -16.67 3.11 -24.76
CA VAL A 29 -16.10 1.74 -24.70
C VAL A 29 -14.60 1.78 -24.38
N GLU A 30 -13.86 2.74 -24.94
CA GLU A 30 -12.43 2.94 -24.65
C GLU A 30 -12.22 3.29 -23.17
N GLU A 31 -12.92 4.30 -22.66
CA GLU A 31 -12.85 4.73 -21.26
C GLU A 31 -13.32 3.64 -20.29
N GLY A 32 -14.40 2.92 -20.62
CA GLY A 32 -14.89 1.79 -19.82
C GLY A 32 -13.88 0.64 -19.73
N ARG A 33 -13.10 0.40 -20.79
CA ARG A 33 -12.00 -0.57 -20.82
C ARG A 33 -10.80 -0.08 -20.03
N LEU A 34 -10.48 1.21 -20.13
CA LEU A 34 -9.36 1.84 -19.42
C LEU A 34 -9.58 1.84 -17.91
N ILE A 35 -10.74 2.32 -17.45
CA ILE A 35 -11.05 2.38 -16.02
C ILE A 35 -11.09 1.01 -15.38
N PHE A 36 -11.55 -0.04 -16.09
CA PHE A 36 -11.55 -1.40 -15.56
C PHE A 36 -10.13 -1.90 -15.26
N ASP A 37 -9.17 -1.66 -16.16
CA ASP A 37 -7.78 -2.03 -15.93
C ASP A 37 -7.13 -1.18 -14.85
N ASN A 38 -7.45 0.12 -14.78
CA ASN A 38 -6.93 1.02 -13.76
C ASN A 38 -7.49 0.71 -12.37
N LEU A 39 -8.76 0.31 -12.26
CA LEU A 39 -9.36 -0.16 -11.01
C LEU A 39 -8.66 -1.41 -10.48
N LYS A 40 -8.22 -2.33 -11.34
CA LYS A 40 -7.39 -3.46 -10.89
C LYS A 40 -6.08 -3.01 -10.25
N LYS A 41 -5.44 -1.97 -10.80
CA LYS A 41 -4.19 -1.41 -10.29
C LYS A 41 -4.42 -0.74 -8.93
N SER A 42 -5.46 0.09 -8.84
CA SER A 42 -5.86 0.78 -7.62
C SER A 42 -6.21 -0.22 -6.50
N ILE A 43 -7.01 -1.24 -6.82
CA ILE A 43 -7.37 -2.29 -5.85
C ILE A 43 -6.16 -3.13 -5.44
N ALA A 44 -5.26 -3.47 -6.36
CA ALA A 44 -4.05 -4.20 -6.01
C ALA A 44 -3.19 -3.42 -5.01
N TYR A 45 -2.96 -2.12 -5.28
CA TYR A 45 -2.22 -1.22 -4.40
C TYR A 45 -2.81 -1.17 -2.98
N THR A 46 -4.11 -0.91 -2.85
CA THR A 46 -4.75 -0.82 -1.53
C THR A 46 -4.83 -2.17 -0.82
N LEU A 47 -4.85 -3.28 -1.56
CA LEU A 47 -4.85 -4.62 -0.96
C LEU A 47 -3.45 -4.99 -0.44
N THR A 48 -2.38 -4.54 -1.09
CA THR A 48 -1.01 -4.88 -0.68
C THR A 48 -0.71 -4.40 0.75
N SER A 49 -1.13 -3.19 1.14
CA SER A 49 -0.89 -2.62 2.47
C SER A 49 -1.64 -3.33 3.61
N ASN A 50 -2.69 -4.12 3.32
CA ASN A 50 -3.39 -4.87 4.37
C ASN A 50 -2.48 -5.90 5.08
N ILE A 51 -1.48 -6.46 4.41
CA ILE A 51 -0.59 -7.48 4.99
C ILE A 51 0.34 -6.89 6.06
N PRO A 52 1.12 -5.82 5.81
CA PRO A 52 1.90 -5.18 6.86
C PRO A 52 1.03 -4.61 8.00
N GLU A 53 -0.27 -4.45 7.83
CA GLU A 53 -1.18 -4.00 8.89
C GLU A 53 -1.75 -5.13 9.75
N ILE A 54 -2.09 -6.28 9.14
CA ILE A 54 -2.64 -7.44 9.84
C ILE A 54 -1.54 -8.22 10.57
N THR A 55 -0.36 -8.36 9.94
CA THR A 55 0.73 -9.19 10.47
C THR A 55 1.27 -8.73 11.86
N PRO A 56 1.34 -7.42 12.19
CA PRO A 56 1.61 -6.94 13.55
C PRO A 56 0.69 -7.54 14.61
N PHE A 57 -0.62 -7.57 14.37
CA PHE A 57 -1.59 -8.14 15.31
C PHE A 57 -1.45 -9.66 15.43
N LEU A 58 -1.14 -10.34 14.32
CA LEU A 58 -0.89 -11.78 14.34
C LEU A 58 0.35 -12.13 15.18
N LEU A 59 1.48 -11.44 14.98
CA LEU A 59 2.69 -11.70 15.77
C LEU A 59 2.55 -11.27 17.23
N PHE A 60 1.82 -10.18 17.48
CA PHE A 60 1.46 -9.75 18.85
C PHE A 60 0.70 -10.83 19.63
N ILE A 61 -0.18 -11.61 18.96
CA ILE A 61 -0.93 -12.70 19.59
C ILE A 61 -0.11 -13.98 19.68
N ILE A 62 0.59 -14.37 18.60
CA ILE A 62 1.27 -15.67 18.53
C ILE A 62 2.60 -15.67 19.29
N VAL A 63 3.39 -14.60 19.15
CA VAL A 63 4.76 -14.50 19.70
C VAL A 63 4.79 -13.74 21.02
N ASN A 64 3.69 -13.06 21.39
CA ASN A 64 3.58 -12.24 22.60
C ASN A 64 4.68 -11.16 22.68
N ILE A 65 4.94 -10.48 21.57
CA ILE A 65 5.79 -9.28 21.48
C ILE A 65 4.98 -8.01 21.76
N PRO A 66 5.61 -6.86 22.06
CA PRO A 66 4.93 -5.56 22.12
C PRO A 66 4.26 -5.22 20.78
N LEU A 67 3.16 -4.48 20.81
CA LEU A 67 2.39 -4.18 19.60
C LEU A 67 3.27 -3.41 18.58
N PRO A 68 3.46 -3.92 17.35
CA PRO A 68 4.29 -3.24 16.35
C PRO A 68 3.60 -2.07 15.64
N LEU A 69 2.28 -2.16 15.45
CA LEU A 69 1.47 -1.16 14.76
C LEU A 69 0.12 -1.00 15.47
N GLY A 70 -0.27 0.24 15.74
CA GLY A 70 -1.52 0.57 16.41
C GLY A 70 -2.72 0.68 15.45
N THR A 71 -3.94 0.61 15.99
CA THR A 71 -5.16 0.79 15.19
C THR A 71 -5.29 2.21 14.62
N ILE A 72 -4.86 3.24 15.37
CA ILE A 72 -4.88 4.63 14.89
C ILE A 72 -3.94 4.81 13.70
N THR A 73 -2.74 4.22 13.76
CA THR A 73 -1.77 4.28 12.66
C THR A 73 -2.27 3.57 11.40
N ILE A 74 -3.04 2.48 11.53
CA ILE A 74 -3.72 1.82 10.39
C ILE A 74 -4.73 2.79 9.75
N LEU A 75 -5.57 3.45 10.55
CA LEU A 75 -6.52 4.43 10.01
C LEU A 75 -5.82 5.60 9.29
N CYS A 76 -4.65 6.01 9.76
CA CYS A 76 -3.84 7.04 9.08
C CYS A 76 -3.31 6.58 7.71
N ILE A 77 -3.15 5.27 7.50
CA ILE A 77 -2.72 4.71 6.22
C ILE A 77 -3.93 4.66 5.29
N ASP A 78 -4.94 3.87 5.64
CA ASP A 78 -6.12 3.60 4.83
C ASP A 78 -6.91 4.85 4.45
N LEU A 79 -7.11 5.75 5.43
CA LEU A 79 -7.94 6.95 5.28
C LEU A 79 -7.10 8.23 5.15
N GLY A 80 -5.79 8.11 5.04
CA GLY A 80 -4.87 9.23 4.95
C GLY A 80 -3.93 9.07 3.78
N THR A 81 -2.78 8.44 4.02
CA THR A 81 -1.66 8.41 3.08
C THR A 81 -1.98 7.67 1.80
N ASP A 82 -2.72 6.55 1.85
CA ASP A 82 -2.96 5.72 0.66
C ASP A 82 -4.05 6.26 -0.29
N MET A 83 -4.88 7.21 0.15
CA MET A 83 -6.02 7.69 -0.63
C MET A 83 -5.59 8.37 -1.94
N VAL A 84 -4.66 9.33 -1.87
CA VAL A 84 -4.24 10.10 -3.05
C VAL A 84 -3.48 9.22 -4.05
N PRO A 85 -2.50 8.40 -3.65
CA PRO A 85 -1.86 7.42 -4.53
C PRO A 85 -2.85 6.44 -5.17
N ALA A 86 -3.79 5.87 -4.41
CA ALA A 86 -4.76 4.91 -4.93
C ALA A 86 -5.70 5.54 -5.98
N ILE A 87 -6.17 6.77 -5.74
CA ILE A 87 -7.01 7.52 -6.69
C ILE A 87 -6.19 7.91 -7.93
N SER A 88 -4.91 8.25 -7.77
CA SER A 88 -4.04 8.64 -8.88
C SER A 88 -3.87 7.55 -9.94
N LEU A 89 -3.97 6.27 -9.55
CA LEU A 89 -3.90 5.13 -10.46
C LEU A 89 -5.10 5.07 -11.43
N ALA A 90 -6.22 5.73 -11.12
CA ALA A 90 -7.35 5.87 -12.03
C ALA A 90 -6.99 6.69 -13.29
N TYR A 91 -6.01 7.60 -13.18
CA TYR A 91 -5.54 8.48 -14.26
C TYR A 91 -4.43 7.86 -15.12
N GLU A 92 -4.17 6.56 -14.99
CA GLU A 92 -3.20 5.88 -15.83
C GLU A 92 -3.67 5.73 -17.28
N ALA A 93 -2.74 5.93 -18.21
CA ALA A 93 -3.00 5.69 -19.62
C ALA A 93 -2.95 4.20 -19.95
N ALA A 94 -3.59 3.81 -21.05
CA ALA A 94 -3.57 2.44 -21.55
C ALA A 94 -2.13 1.94 -21.80
N GLU A 95 -1.84 0.70 -21.41
CA GLU A 95 -0.52 0.06 -21.65
C GLU A 95 -0.39 -0.50 -23.08
N SER A 96 -1.52 -0.73 -23.75
CA SER A 96 -1.61 -1.29 -25.09
C SER A 96 -2.86 -0.78 -25.79
N ASP A 97 -3.01 -1.06 -27.08
CA ASP A 97 -4.21 -0.72 -27.84
C ASP A 97 -5.43 -1.51 -27.32
N ILE A 98 -6.15 -0.92 -26.36
CA ILE A 98 -7.31 -1.51 -25.68
C ILE A 98 -8.54 -1.63 -26.59
N MET A 99 -8.53 -1.00 -27.77
CA MET A 99 -9.61 -1.10 -28.74
C MET A 99 -9.47 -2.31 -29.65
N LYS A 100 -8.25 -2.86 -29.80
CA LYS A 100 -8.00 -4.10 -30.56
C LYS A 100 -8.33 -5.40 -29.82
N ARG A 101 -8.43 -5.37 -28.48
CA ARG A 101 -8.80 -6.58 -27.71
C ARG A 101 -10.30 -6.88 -27.80
N GLN A 102 -10.64 -8.17 -27.72
CA GLN A 102 -12.03 -8.63 -27.60
C GLN A 102 -12.65 -8.15 -26.28
N PRO A 103 -13.99 -7.98 -26.21
CA PRO A 103 -14.67 -7.73 -24.95
C PRO A 103 -14.36 -8.80 -23.90
N ARG A 104 -14.19 -8.39 -22.64
CA ARG A 104 -13.88 -9.30 -21.53
C ARG A 104 -14.99 -10.33 -21.33
N ASN A 105 -14.64 -11.53 -20.87
CA ASN A 105 -15.64 -12.50 -20.45
C ASN A 105 -16.01 -12.26 -18.98
N PRO A 106 -17.29 -11.98 -18.65
CA PRO A 106 -17.69 -11.65 -17.27
C PRO A 106 -17.48 -12.79 -16.27
N THR A 107 -17.40 -14.04 -16.73
CA THR A 107 -17.22 -15.22 -15.86
C THR A 107 -15.75 -15.51 -15.56
N ARG A 108 -14.86 -15.27 -16.52
CA ARG A 108 -13.43 -15.58 -16.43
C ARG A 108 -12.59 -14.36 -16.03
N ASP A 109 -12.86 -13.21 -16.64
CA ASP A 109 -12.08 -11.98 -16.47
C ASP A 109 -12.72 -11.09 -15.41
N LYS A 110 -12.56 -11.53 -14.15
CA LYS A 110 -13.01 -10.80 -12.97
C LYS A 110 -12.10 -9.61 -12.66
N LEU A 111 -12.66 -8.64 -11.92
CA LEU A 111 -11.92 -7.47 -11.44
C LEU A 111 -10.85 -7.88 -10.43
N VAL A 112 -11.24 -8.69 -9.44
CA VAL A 112 -10.32 -9.31 -8.48
C VAL A 112 -10.29 -10.81 -8.75
N ASN A 113 -9.10 -11.35 -8.98
CA ASN A 113 -8.85 -12.77 -9.19
C ASN A 113 -7.80 -13.27 -8.18
N GLU A 114 -7.65 -14.59 -8.09
CA GLU A 114 -6.69 -15.23 -7.19
C GLU A 114 -5.25 -14.79 -7.47
N ARG A 115 -4.93 -14.44 -8.72
CA ARG A 115 -3.61 -13.93 -9.13
C ARG A 115 -3.30 -12.58 -8.52
N LEU A 116 -4.29 -11.68 -8.49
CA LEU A 116 -4.17 -10.36 -7.86
C LEU A 116 -3.88 -10.54 -6.38
N ILE A 117 -4.64 -11.40 -5.71
CA ILE A 117 -4.46 -11.70 -4.29
C ILE A 117 -3.10 -12.36 -4.05
N SER A 118 -2.67 -13.30 -4.90
CA SER A 118 -1.37 -13.96 -4.79
C SER A 118 -0.20 -12.97 -4.85
N ILE A 119 -0.27 -11.98 -5.74
CA ILE A 119 0.75 -10.93 -5.86
C ILE A 119 0.69 -9.95 -4.70
N ALA A 120 -0.48 -9.34 -4.47
CA ALA A 120 -0.66 -8.29 -3.47
C ALA A 120 -0.44 -8.85 -2.06
N TYR A 121 -1.18 -9.90 -1.67
CA TYR A 121 -1.10 -10.45 -0.32
C TYR A 121 0.08 -11.41 -0.15
N GLY A 122 0.32 -12.28 -1.14
CA GLY A 122 1.28 -13.37 -0.99
C GLY A 122 2.74 -12.98 -1.19
N GLN A 123 3.01 -11.92 -1.97
CA GLN A 123 4.37 -11.58 -2.39
C GLN A 123 4.75 -10.16 -1.96
N ILE A 124 4.11 -9.13 -2.52
CA ILE A 124 4.52 -7.74 -2.27
C ILE A 124 4.21 -7.36 -0.82
N GLY A 125 3.00 -7.64 -0.33
CA GLY A 125 2.60 -7.35 1.04
C GLY A 125 3.46 -8.07 2.08
N MET A 126 3.98 -9.26 1.77
CA MET A 126 4.93 -9.96 2.65
C MET A 126 6.28 -9.23 2.73
N ILE A 127 6.78 -8.68 1.62
CA ILE A 127 8.01 -7.87 1.62
C ILE A 127 7.79 -6.57 2.40
N GLN A 128 6.62 -5.94 2.25
CA GLN A 128 6.26 -4.75 3.02
C GLN A 128 6.22 -5.05 4.53
N ALA A 129 5.58 -6.16 4.93
CA ALA A 129 5.55 -6.59 6.33
C ALA A 129 6.95 -6.80 6.90
N LEU A 130 7.84 -7.45 6.15
CA LEU A 130 9.24 -7.62 6.55
C LEU A 130 9.96 -6.28 6.75
N GLY A 131 9.69 -5.28 5.90
CA GLY A 131 10.24 -3.93 6.03
C GLY A 131 9.76 -3.21 7.30
N GLY A 132 8.47 -3.33 7.62
CA GLY A 132 7.90 -2.78 8.87
C GLY A 132 8.44 -3.49 10.12
N PHE A 133 8.52 -4.82 10.11
CA PHE A 133 9.12 -5.55 11.23
C PHE A 133 10.60 -5.25 11.40
N PHE A 134 11.33 -5.02 10.30
CA PHE A 134 12.72 -4.63 10.37
C PHE A 134 12.91 -3.30 11.11
N SER A 135 12.13 -2.26 10.77
CA SER A 135 12.21 -0.97 11.48
C SER A 135 11.80 -1.10 12.95
N TYR A 136 10.76 -1.88 13.25
CA TYR A 136 10.35 -2.21 14.61
C TYR A 136 11.48 -2.81 15.45
N PHE A 137 12.16 -3.85 14.94
CA PHE A 137 13.26 -4.49 15.66
C PHE A 137 14.49 -3.58 15.79
N VAL A 138 14.79 -2.77 14.77
CA VAL A 138 15.89 -1.79 14.83
C VAL A 138 15.65 -0.78 15.94
N ILE A 139 14.45 -0.23 16.06
CA ILE A 139 14.14 0.78 17.07
C ILE A 139 14.17 0.20 18.47
N LEU A 140 13.59 -0.98 18.67
CA LEU A 140 13.65 -1.64 19.98
C LEU A 140 15.09 -1.98 20.37
N ALA A 141 15.89 -2.51 19.44
CA ALA A 141 17.29 -2.84 19.70
C ALA A 141 18.13 -1.59 20.03
N GLU A 142 17.94 -0.48 19.31
CA GLU A 142 18.60 0.80 19.60
C GLU A 142 18.23 1.37 20.97
N ASN A 143 17.01 1.08 21.46
CA ASN A 143 16.53 1.52 22.78
C ASN A 143 16.74 0.49 23.89
N GLY A 144 17.51 -0.59 23.64
CA GLY A 144 17.89 -1.54 24.70
C GLY A 144 17.19 -2.89 24.67
N PHE A 145 16.14 -3.04 23.86
CA PHE A 145 15.36 -4.26 23.77
C PHE A 145 15.77 -5.09 22.55
N LEU A 146 16.72 -6.01 22.74
CA LEU A 146 17.16 -6.90 21.67
C LEU A 146 16.04 -7.87 21.24
N PRO A 147 15.99 -8.29 19.96
CA PRO A 147 14.94 -9.19 19.47
C PRO A 147 14.80 -10.51 20.24
N SER A 148 15.88 -11.00 20.87
CA SER A 148 15.87 -12.23 21.66
C SER A 148 15.02 -12.15 22.93
N ILE A 149 14.90 -10.98 23.55
CA ILE A 149 14.14 -10.80 24.80
C ILE A 149 12.68 -10.39 24.57
N LEU A 150 12.32 -10.02 23.34
CA LEU A 150 10.98 -9.55 23.00
C LEU A 150 9.94 -10.66 23.02
N VAL A 151 10.35 -11.91 22.81
CA VAL A 151 9.43 -13.06 22.76
C VAL A 151 8.84 -13.30 24.15
N GLY A 152 7.52 -13.18 24.28
CA GLY A 152 6.83 -13.37 25.56
C GLY A 152 6.83 -12.17 26.50
N ILE A 153 7.49 -11.06 26.16
CA ILE A 153 7.61 -9.90 27.04
C ILE A 153 6.29 -9.13 27.22
N ARG A 154 5.32 -9.33 26.33
CA ARG A 154 4.06 -8.57 26.27
C ARG A 154 3.33 -8.46 27.61
N LEU A 155 3.24 -9.54 28.37
CA LEU A 155 2.51 -9.53 29.65
C LEU A 155 3.12 -8.52 30.63
N ASN A 156 4.46 -8.48 30.71
CA ASN A 156 5.17 -7.54 31.57
C ASN A 156 5.20 -6.13 30.94
N TRP A 157 5.22 -6.06 29.61
CA TRP A 157 5.22 -4.80 28.86
C TRP A 157 3.88 -4.03 28.99
N ASP A 158 2.75 -4.74 29.00
CA ASP A 158 1.42 -4.12 29.13
C ASP A 158 0.99 -3.90 30.58
N ASP A 159 1.66 -4.52 31.55
CA ASP A 159 1.31 -4.40 32.97
C ASP A 159 1.69 -3.02 33.55
N ARG A 160 0.69 -2.19 33.84
CA ARG A 160 0.87 -0.85 34.44
C ARG A 160 1.51 -0.86 35.82
N ALA A 161 1.45 -1.97 36.55
CA ALA A 161 2.06 -2.08 37.88
C ALA A 161 3.59 -2.26 37.79
N CYS A 162 4.08 -2.93 36.75
CA CYS A 162 5.51 -3.15 36.53
C CYS A 162 6.18 -1.86 36.04
N ASN A 163 7.09 -1.29 36.85
CA ASN A 163 7.82 -0.06 36.54
C ASN A 163 9.35 -0.26 36.51
N ASP A 164 9.78 -1.51 36.57
CA ASP A 164 11.15 -1.98 36.73
C ASP A 164 11.48 -3.06 35.69
N LEU A 165 10.86 -2.98 34.50
CA LEU A 165 11.10 -3.93 33.42
C LEU A 165 12.55 -3.82 32.93
N GLU A 166 13.30 -4.91 33.07
CA GLU A 166 14.70 -4.96 32.68
C GLU A 166 14.86 -5.15 31.15
N ASP A 167 15.73 -4.35 30.54
CA ASP A 167 16.10 -4.48 29.12
C ASP A 167 17.31 -5.44 28.93
N SER A 168 17.83 -5.57 27.70
CA SER A 168 18.96 -6.46 27.44
C SER A 168 20.29 -5.96 28.01
N TYR A 169 20.37 -4.70 28.43
CA TYR A 169 21.55 -4.07 28.98
C TYR A 169 21.47 -3.89 30.51
N GLY A 170 20.41 -4.40 31.15
CA GLY A 170 20.19 -4.31 32.60
C GLY A 170 19.61 -2.99 33.08
N GLN A 171 19.04 -2.18 32.19
CA GLN A 171 18.34 -0.94 32.55
C GLN A 171 16.89 -1.22 32.91
N GLN A 172 16.35 -0.49 33.89
CA GLN A 172 14.96 -0.61 34.32
C GLN A 172 14.08 0.46 33.67
N TRP A 173 12.98 0.02 33.06
CA TRP A 173 12.06 0.87 32.33
C TRP A 173 10.69 0.97 33.02
N THR A 174 10.25 2.22 33.23
CA THR A 174 8.89 2.51 33.71
C THR A 174 7.85 2.27 32.62
N TYR A 175 6.57 2.12 33.01
CA TYR A 175 5.46 1.91 32.07
C TYR A 175 5.38 3.01 31.00
N GLU A 176 5.51 4.28 31.39
CA GLU A 176 5.41 5.40 30.46
C GLU A 176 6.59 5.44 29.48
N GLN A 177 7.82 5.20 29.97
CA GLN A 177 9.01 5.21 29.11
C GLN A 177 8.93 4.13 28.03
N ARG A 178 8.53 2.91 28.37
CA ARG A 178 8.40 1.83 27.39
C ARG A 178 7.24 2.05 26.43
N LYS A 179 6.13 2.65 26.88
CA LYS A 179 5.01 3.01 26.00
C LYS A 179 5.37 4.12 25.01
N ILE A 180 6.21 5.08 25.38
CA ILE A 180 6.76 6.06 24.43
C ILE A 180 7.57 5.35 23.33
N VAL A 181 8.41 4.38 23.69
CA VAL A 181 9.18 3.58 22.72
C VAL A 181 8.24 2.76 21.83
N GLU A 182 7.21 2.12 22.38
CA GLU A 182 6.19 1.40 21.61
C GLU A 182 5.47 2.30 20.61
N PHE A 183 5.00 3.49 21.02
CA PHE A 183 4.34 4.42 20.11
C PHE A 183 5.29 5.00 19.05
N THR A 184 6.57 5.15 19.40
CA THR A 184 7.61 5.48 18.42
C THR A 184 7.79 4.34 17.41
N CYS A 185 7.73 3.08 17.84
CA CYS A 185 7.72 1.93 16.95
C CYS A 185 6.50 1.93 16.02
N HIS A 186 5.30 2.23 16.53
CA HIS A 186 4.10 2.37 15.69
C HIS A 186 4.30 3.41 14.59
N THR A 187 4.87 4.57 14.96
CA THR A 187 5.10 5.68 14.02
C THR A 187 6.15 5.31 12.97
N ALA A 188 7.21 4.59 13.35
CA ALA A 188 8.22 4.13 12.43
C ALA A 188 7.74 3.02 11.51
N PHE A 189 6.91 2.11 12.02
CA PHE A 189 6.26 1.07 11.21
C PHE A 189 5.33 1.73 10.19
N PHE A 190 4.54 2.73 10.61
CA PHE A 190 3.72 3.57 9.72
C PHE A 190 4.56 4.22 8.61
N VAL A 191 5.65 4.91 8.94
CA VAL A 191 6.55 5.51 7.94
C VAL A 191 7.20 4.44 7.05
N SER A 192 7.48 3.26 7.59
CA SER A 192 8.01 2.14 6.81
C SER A 192 7.02 1.66 5.75
N ILE A 193 5.73 1.63 6.07
CA ILE A 193 4.65 1.32 5.11
C ILE A 193 4.64 2.38 4.00
N VAL A 194 4.64 3.66 4.33
CA VAL A 194 4.70 4.75 3.34
C VAL A 194 5.92 4.61 2.40
N VAL A 195 7.10 4.31 2.94
CA VAL A 195 8.33 4.14 2.13
C VAL A 195 8.24 2.95 1.15
N VAL A 196 7.63 1.83 1.56
CA VAL A 196 7.44 0.68 0.66
C VAL A 196 6.28 0.90 -0.30
N GLN A 197 5.28 1.70 0.06
CA GLN A 197 4.18 2.10 -0.82
C GLN A 197 4.66 2.99 -1.97
N TRP A 198 5.74 3.74 -1.80
CA TRP A 198 6.38 4.44 -2.93
C TRP A 198 6.76 3.50 -4.06
N ALA A 199 7.35 2.34 -3.73
CA ALA A 199 7.64 1.34 -4.74
C ALA A 199 6.36 0.69 -5.24
N ASP A 200 5.43 0.35 -4.34
CA ASP A 200 4.20 -0.35 -4.71
C ASP A 200 3.33 0.43 -5.69
N VAL A 201 3.12 1.74 -5.50
CA VAL A 201 2.36 2.56 -6.45
C VAL A 201 3.05 2.62 -7.81
N ILE A 202 4.39 2.66 -7.84
CA ILE A 202 5.17 2.67 -9.08
C ILE A 202 5.07 1.33 -9.81
N VAL A 203 5.08 0.20 -9.10
CA VAL A 203 4.94 -1.11 -9.73
C VAL A 203 3.50 -1.38 -10.16
N CYS A 204 2.51 -1.05 -9.32
CA CYS A 204 1.08 -1.17 -9.64
C CYS A 204 0.65 -0.29 -10.82
N LYS A 205 1.38 0.79 -11.13
CA LYS A 205 1.19 1.62 -12.34
C LYS A 205 1.10 0.80 -13.64
N THR A 206 1.87 -0.29 -13.73
CA THR A 206 2.00 -1.11 -14.95
C THR A 206 1.82 -2.58 -14.64
N ARG A 207 0.89 -3.25 -15.34
CA ARG A 207 0.64 -4.70 -15.15
C ARG A 207 1.54 -5.56 -16.01
N ARG A 208 1.92 -5.08 -17.20
CA ARG A 208 2.76 -5.81 -18.16
C ARG A 208 3.98 -5.00 -18.61
N ASN A 209 3.80 -3.70 -18.88
CA ASN A 209 4.88 -2.87 -19.40
C ASN A 209 5.93 -2.57 -18.33
N SER A 210 7.12 -2.18 -18.78
CA SER A 210 8.15 -1.70 -17.87
C SER A 210 7.82 -0.28 -17.42
N VAL A 211 8.21 0.08 -16.20
CA VAL A 211 8.16 1.49 -15.76
C VAL A 211 9.00 2.37 -16.70
N PHE A 212 10.11 1.85 -17.24
CA PHE A 212 10.95 2.58 -18.20
C PHE A 212 10.33 2.72 -19.59
N GLN A 213 9.43 1.82 -19.97
CA GLN A 213 8.71 1.89 -21.25
C GLN A 213 7.52 2.86 -21.16
N GLN A 214 6.76 2.79 -20.07
CA GLN A 214 5.59 3.65 -19.86
C GLN A 214 5.98 5.08 -19.46
N GLY A 215 7.03 5.20 -18.63
CA GLY A 215 7.51 6.45 -18.04
C GLY A 215 6.60 7.01 -16.94
N MET A 216 7.14 7.92 -16.14
CA MET A 216 6.44 8.62 -15.06
C MET A 216 5.76 9.90 -15.57
N LYS A 217 4.76 9.75 -16.45
CA LYS A 217 4.02 10.89 -17.04
C LYS A 217 2.78 11.32 -16.25
N ASN A 218 2.29 10.46 -15.36
CA ASN A 218 1.10 10.74 -14.55
C ASN A 218 1.46 11.75 -13.45
N LYS A 219 1.08 13.01 -13.68
CA LYS A 219 1.35 14.11 -12.74
C LYS A 219 0.61 13.97 -11.42
N ILE A 220 -0.59 13.36 -11.44
CA ILE A 220 -1.40 13.15 -10.25
C ILE A 220 -0.74 12.10 -9.35
N LEU A 221 -0.15 11.05 -9.94
CA LEU A 221 0.61 10.04 -9.19
C LEU A 221 1.86 10.62 -8.56
N ILE A 222 2.62 11.43 -9.30
CA ILE A 222 3.80 12.11 -8.75
C ILE A 222 3.39 13.04 -7.61
N PHE A 223 2.32 13.81 -7.78
CA PHE A 223 1.77 14.64 -6.71
C PHE A 223 1.37 13.80 -5.49
N GLY A 224 0.70 12.65 -5.70
CA GLY A 224 0.33 11.71 -4.65
C GLY A 224 1.53 11.24 -3.83
N LEU A 225 2.63 10.85 -4.46
CA LEU A 225 3.86 10.45 -3.75
C LEU A 225 4.44 11.56 -2.85
N PHE A 226 4.43 12.81 -3.33
CA PHE A 226 4.89 13.95 -2.55
C PHE A 226 3.95 14.28 -1.40
N GLU A 227 2.64 14.26 -1.65
CA GLU A 227 1.60 14.52 -0.66
C GLU A 227 1.61 13.46 0.43
N GLU A 228 1.69 12.18 0.06
CA GLU A 228 1.80 11.03 0.96
C GLU A 228 2.99 11.17 1.92
N THR A 229 4.17 11.47 1.36
CA THR A 229 5.41 11.66 2.13
C THR A 229 5.32 12.88 3.05
N ALA A 230 4.76 13.98 2.54
CA ALA A 230 4.59 15.21 3.32
C ALA A 230 3.58 15.01 4.45
N LEU A 231 2.48 14.29 4.22
CA LEU A 231 1.50 13.94 5.23
C LEU A 231 2.11 13.04 6.31
N ALA A 232 2.88 12.02 5.92
CA ALA A 232 3.57 11.15 6.88
C ALA A 232 4.57 11.94 7.76
N ALA A 233 5.32 12.87 7.16
CA ALA A 233 6.22 13.75 7.90
C ALA A 233 5.45 14.72 8.81
N PHE A 234 4.35 15.31 8.31
CA PHE A 234 3.48 16.19 9.10
C PHE A 234 2.92 15.47 10.32
N LEU A 235 2.41 14.24 10.14
CA LEU A 235 1.85 13.46 11.23
C LEU A 235 2.92 13.04 12.26
N SER A 236 4.15 12.80 11.82
CA SER A 236 5.25 12.36 12.70
C SER A 236 5.91 13.51 13.48
N TYR A 237 6.01 14.71 12.89
CA TYR A 237 6.83 15.80 13.44
C TYR A 237 6.05 17.00 13.99
N THR A 238 4.73 17.07 13.75
CA THR A 238 3.92 18.19 14.23
C THR A 238 3.71 18.11 15.75
N PRO A 239 3.98 19.19 16.51
CA PRO A 239 3.72 19.21 17.95
C PRO A 239 2.24 18.97 18.27
N GLY A 240 1.95 18.09 19.23
CA GLY A 240 0.58 17.72 19.63
C GLY A 240 0.05 16.43 19.00
N MET A 241 0.74 15.89 17.99
CA MET A 241 0.40 14.60 17.37
C MET A 241 0.69 13.40 18.29
N ASP A 242 1.62 13.57 19.22
CA ASP A 242 1.95 12.63 20.30
C ASP A 242 0.80 12.44 21.29
N VAL A 243 -0.02 13.49 21.48
CA VAL A 243 -1.22 13.42 22.33
C VAL A 243 -2.44 12.98 21.53
N ALA A 244 -2.64 13.53 20.33
CA ALA A 244 -3.85 13.29 19.53
C ALA A 244 -3.87 11.90 18.90
N LEU A 245 -2.79 11.51 18.21
CA LEU A 245 -2.71 10.25 17.46
C LEU A 245 -1.68 9.26 18.04
N ARG A 246 -0.97 9.65 19.10
CA ARG A 246 0.16 8.88 19.68
C ARG A 246 1.27 8.63 18.67
N MET A 247 1.54 9.62 17.82
CA MET A 247 2.66 9.60 16.89
C MET A 247 3.84 10.40 17.45
N PHE A 248 5.01 9.78 17.49
CA PHE A 248 6.22 10.36 18.07
C PHE A 248 7.25 10.70 16.99
N PRO A 249 8.04 11.77 17.20
CA PRO A 249 9.02 12.20 16.22
C PRO A 249 10.10 11.14 16.00
N LEU A 250 10.39 10.86 14.73
CA LEU A 250 11.35 9.84 14.32
C LEU A 250 12.75 10.41 14.12
N LYS A 251 13.78 9.64 14.49
CA LYS A 251 15.15 9.94 14.08
C LYS A 251 15.28 9.84 12.55
N PRO A 252 16.11 10.67 11.90
CA PRO A 252 16.31 10.59 10.45
C PRO A 252 16.78 9.22 9.95
N SER A 253 17.54 8.46 10.75
CA SER A 253 17.99 7.10 10.39
C SER A 253 16.83 6.13 10.17
N TRP A 254 15.75 6.27 10.92
CA TRP A 254 14.63 5.33 10.90
C TRP A 254 13.79 5.41 9.62
N TRP A 255 13.81 6.55 8.92
CA TRP A 255 13.22 6.68 7.58
C TRP A 255 13.88 5.77 6.55
N PHE A 256 15.18 5.50 6.71
CA PHE A 256 15.94 4.70 5.76
C PHE A 256 15.85 3.19 6.01
N CYS A 257 15.27 2.75 7.13
CA CYS A 257 15.15 1.33 7.47
C CYS A 257 14.37 0.53 6.42
N ALA A 258 13.30 1.11 5.86
CA ALA A 258 12.43 0.44 4.89
C ALA A 258 12.85 0.62 3.42
N VAL A 259 13.80 1.51 3.13
CA VAL A 259 14.26 1.80 1.77
C VAL A 259 14.81 0.57 1.04
N PRO A 260 15.60 -0.33 1.65
CA PRO A 260 16.06 -1.55 0.99
C PRO A 260 14.90 -2.46 0.54
N TYR A 261 13.82 -2.52 1.32
CA TYR A 261 12.64 -3.31 1.00
C TYR A 261 11.82 -2.68 -0.12
N SER A 262 11.73 -1.34 -0.15
CA SER A 262 11.13 -0.58 -1.25
C SER A 262 11.88 -0.84 -2.57
N VAL A 263 13.22 -0.78 -2.56
CA VAL A 263 14.04 -1.14 -3.74
C VAL A 263 13.83 -2.60 -4.14
N LEU A 264 13.75 -3.52 -3.18
CA LEU A 264 13.50 -4.93 -3.44
C LEU A 264 12.14 -5.15 -4.14
N ILE A 265 11.07 -4.50 -3.68
CA ILE A 265 9.74 -4.56 -4.33
C ILE A 265 9.82 -4.08 -5.78
N PHE A 266 10.47 -2.94 -6.01
CA PHE A 266 10.62 -2.38 -7.35
C PHE A 266 11.37 -3.32 -8.30
N VAL A 267 12.53 -3.85 -7.86
CA VAL A 267 13.34 -4.77 -8.65
C VAL A 267 12.62 -6.09 -8.90
N TYR A 268 11.97 -6.63 -7.87
CA TYR A 268 11.21 -7.88 -7.95
C TYR A 268 10.12 -7.82 -9.02
N ASP A 269 9.27 -6.80 -8.97
CA ASP A 269 8.17 -6.67 -9.92
C ASP A 269 8.67 -6.32 -11.34
N GLU A 270 9.73 -5.52 -11.48
CA GLU A 270 10.26 -5.20 -12.81
C GLU A 270 10.88 -6.45 -13.47
N ILE A 271 11.56 -7.32 -12.71
CA ILE A 271 12.03 -8.62 -13.19
C ILE A 271 10.83 -9.52 -13.56
N ARG A 272 9.80 -9.57 -12.71
CA ARG A 272 8.57 -10.35 -12.99
C ARG A 272 7.93 -9.91 -14.31
N LYS A 273 7.75 -8.60 -14.53
CA LYS A 273 7.19 -8.05 -15.76
C LYS A 273 8.10 -8.31 -16.97
N LEU A 274 9.43 -8.25 -16.80
CA LEU A 274 10.38 -8.63 -17.85
C LEU A 274 10.21 -10.10 -18.27
N LEU A 275 10.03 -11.02 -17.30
CA LEU A 275 9.79 -12.44 -17.58
C LEU A 275 8.48 -12.66 -18.33
N ILE A 276 7.41 -11.95 -17.97
CA ILE A 276 6.12 -11.98 -18.69
C ILE A 276 6.28 -11.53 -20.14
N ARG A 277 7.05 -10.45 -20.37
CA ARG A 277 7.29 -9.94 -21.73
C ARG A 277 8.15 -10.89 -22.57
N ARG A 278 9.14 -11.53 -21.95
CA ARG A 278 10.09 -12.42 -22.65
C ARG A 278 9.48 -13.78 -22.99
N ASN A 279 8.57 -14.31 -22.16
CA ASN A 279 7.95 -15.62 -22.36
C ASN A 279 6.42 -15.55 -22.26
N PRO A 280 5.73 -15.02 -23.29
CA PRO A 280 4.28 -14.94 -23.30
C PRO A 280 3.64 -16.34 -23.27
N GLY A 281 2.68 -16.53 -22.35
CA GLY A 281 2.03 -17.82 -22.08
C GLY A 281 2.78 -18.71 -21.08
N GLY A 282 3.91 -18.26 -20.56
CA GLY A 282 4.71 -18.95 -19.55
C GLY A 282 4.05 -18.98 -18.17
N TRP A 283 4.70 -19.68 -17.23
CA TRP A 283 4.20 -19.87 -15.86
C TRP A 283 3.97 -18.55 -15.12
N VAL A 284 4.91 -17.60 -15.22
CA VAL A 284 4.82 -16.29 -14.56
C VAL A 284 3.58 -15.51 -15.00
N GLU A 285 3.21 -15.55 -16.28
CA GLU A 285 2.01 -14.89 -16.77
C GLU A 285 0.74 -15.58 -16.27
N ARG A 286 0.72 -16.92 -16.21
CA ARG A 286 -0.45 -17.67 -15.74
C ARG A 286 -0.72 -17.50 -14.24
N GLU A 287 0.32 -17.31 -13.44
CA GLU A 287 0.20 -17.19 -11.98
C GLU A 287 0.14 -15.75 -11.50
N THR A 288 0.86 -14.81 -12.14
CA THR A 288 1.06 -13.46 -11.59
C THR A 288 0.45 -12.33 -12.41
N TYR A 289 -0.01 -12.60 -13.65
CA TYR A 289 -0.67 -11.56 -14.45
C TYR A 289 -2.16 -11.50 -14.08
N TYR A 290 -2.49 -10.54 -13.22
CA TYR A 290 -3.85 -10.18 -12.82
C TYR A 290 -4.45 -9.13 -13.71
#